data_AF-G5S4N1-F1
#
_entry.id   AF-G5S4N1-F1
#
_cell.length_a   1.000
_cell.length_b   1.000
_cell.length_c   1.000
_cell.angle_alpha   90.00
_cell.angle_beta   90.00
_cell.angle_gamma   90.00
#
_symmetry.space_group_name_H-M   'P 1'
#
loop_
_entity.id
_entity.type
_entity.pdbx_description
1 polymer ?
#
loop_
_entity_poly.entity_id
_entity_poly.type
_entity_poly.pdbx_seq_one_letter_code
_entity_poly.pdbx_strand_id
1 'polypeptide(L)'
;MVVNSLGYTGFSKALVSSLPYLTAVILAIPISWISDKTQKRVLIASLGLLIPGVMLFLLPFVDAPGFKITLITLAMGYYAASFTPNIWSIIQSNVKPHAIGPASGIINGIGAGGGGTLAGLMVGYFYRTTGSYMQGFMVLGCIVILGGASLLIYGRIRAHHARR
;
A
#
# COMPACT_ATOMS: atom_id res chain seq x y z
N MET A 1 10.67 11.81 -9.08
CA MET A 1 12.00 11.81 -8.43
C MET A 1 12.64 10.42 -8.54
N VAL A 2 11.98 9.39 -8.03
CA VAL A 2 12.43 7.98 -8.08
C VAL A 2 12.61 7.44 -9.51
N VAL A 3 11.65 7.65 -10.41
CA VAL A 3 11.77 7.19 -11.81
C VAL A 3 12.97 7.82 -12.53
N ASN A 4 13.31 9.06 -12.17
CA ASN A 4 14.50 9.75 -12.68
C ASN A 4 15.79 9.09 -12.16
N SER A 5 15.86 8.74 -10.87
CA SER A 5 17.01 8.02 -10.31
C SER A 5 17.20 6.60 -10.88
N LEU A 6 16.22 6.07 -11.61
CA LEU A 6 16.32 4.79 -12.32
C LEU A 6 16.74 4.96 -13.79
N GLY A 7 17.08 6.18 -14.23
CA GLY A 7 17.57 6.47 -15.58
C GLY A 7 16.49 6.88 -16.59
N TYR A 8 15.23 7.00 -16.19
CA TYR A 8 14.13 7.39 -17.09
C TYR A 8 13.88 8.90 -17.04
N THR A 9 13.98 9.55 -18.21
CA THR A 9 13.87 11.00 -18.38
C THR A 9 12.84 11.38 -19.44
N GLY A 10 12.48 12.67 -19.51
CA GLY A 10 11.56 13.20 -20.52
C GLY A 10 10.20 12.48 -20.54
N PHE A 11 9.75 12.10 -21.74
CA PHE A 11 8.46 11.42 -21.95
C PHE A 11 8.42 10.02 -21.33
N SER A 12 9.53 9.26 -21.38
CA SER A 12 9.60 7.90 -20.82
C SER A 12 9.32 7.89 -19.31
N LYS A 13 9.75 8.92 -18.58
CA LYS A 13 9.46 9.11 -17.17
C LYS A 13 7.96 9.23 -16.92
N ALA A 14 7.23 9.96 -17.76
CA ALA A 14 5.79 10.15 -17.62
C ALA A 14 5.05 8.81 -17.83
N LEU A 15 5.41 8.07 -18.88
CA LEU A 15 4.85 6.75 -19.15
C LEU A 15 5.12 5.76 -18.01
N VAL A 16 6.37 5.68 -17.53
CA VAL A 16 6.73 4.76 -16.44
C VAL A 16 6.03 5.15 -15.13
N SER A 17 5.87 6.45 -14.86
CA SER A 17 5.21 6.93 -13.64
C SER A 17 3.70 6.67 -13.64
N SER A 18 3.08 6.46 -14.81
CA SER A 18 1.64 6.16 -14.91
C SER A 18 1.32 4.67 -14.74
N LEU A 19 2.29 3.77 -14.95
CA LEU A 19 2.11 2.33 -14.87
C LEU A 19 1.44 1.85 -13.56
N PRO A 20 1.85 2.32 -12.36
CA PRO A 20 1.20 1.88 -11.12
C PRO A 20 -0.30 2.17 -11.08
N TYR A 21 -0.72 3.31 -11.62
CA TYR A 21 -2.13 3.71 -11.65
C TYR A 21 -2.91 2.87 -12.66
N LEU A 22 -2.33 2.58 -13.83
CA LEU A 22 -2.94 1.70 -14.82
C LEU A 22 -3.12 0.28 -14.24
N THR A 23 -2.08 -0.25 -13.58
CA THR A 23 -2.14 -1.54 -12.90
C THR A 23 -3.20 -1.53 -11.78
N ALA A 24 -3.31 -0.44 -11.01
CA ALA A 24 -4.36 -0.31 -9.99
C ALA A 24 -5.76 -0.40 -10.59
N VAL A 25 -6.03 0.30 -11.69
CA VAL A 25 -7.34 0.26 -12.38
C VAL A 25 -7.66 -1.14 -12.89
N ILE A 26 -6.70 -1.79 -13.54
CA ILE A 26 -6.88 -3.15 -14.08
C ILE A 26 -7.16 -4.16 -12.97
N LEU A 27 -6.43 -4.07 -11.84
CA LEU A 27 -6.59 -4.99 -10.71
C LEU A 27 -7.81 -4.68 -9.84
N ALA A 28 -8.27 -3.42 -9.80
CA ALA A 28 -9.37 -3.01 -8.91
C ALA A 28 -10.67 -3.77 -9.21
N ILE A 29 -10.99 -4.00 -10.49
CA ILE A 29 -12.22 -4.70 -10.89
C ILE A 29 -12.26 -6.16 -10.35
N PRO A 30 -11.31 -7.04 -10.71
CA PRO A 30 -11.35 -8.43 -10.25
C PRO A 30 -11.20 -8.54 -8.74
N ILE A 31 -10.37 -7.70 -8.11
CA ILE A 31 -10.14 -7.78 -6.66
C ILE A 31 -11.35 -7.32 -5.87
N SER A 32 -12.02 -6.25 -6.32
CA SER A 32 -13.28 -5.81 -5.71
C SER A 32 -14.37 -6.87 -5.87
N TRP A 33 -14.50 -7.47 -7.05
CA TRP A 33 -15.45 -8.57 -7.28
C TRP A 33 -15.18 -9.79 -6.39
N ILE A 34 -13.92 -10.23 -6.27
CA ILE A 34 -13.54 -11.31 -5.37
C ILE A 34 -13.84 -10.94 -3.91
N SER A 35 -13.57 -9.69 -3.53
CA SER A 35 -13.85 -9.23 -2.17
C SER A 35 -15.32 -9.23 -1.84
N ASP A 36 -16.17 -8.73 -2.73
CA ASP A 36 -17.60 -8.71 -2.52
C ASP A 36 -18.20 -10.11 -2.55
N LYS A 37 -17.71 -11.00 -3.42
CA LYS A 37 -18.17 -12.39 -3.45
C LYS A 37 -17.76 -13.20 -2.23
N THR A 38 -16.53 -13.03 -1.74
CA THR A 38 -15.99 -13.84 -0.64
C THR A 38 -16.25 -13.23 0.73
N GLN A 39 -16.53 -11.93 0.80
CA GLN A 39 -16.60 -11.14 2.04
C GLN A 39 -15.33 -11.23 2.90
N LYS A 40 -14.21 -11.73 2.36
CA LYS A 40 -12.92 -11.88 3.04
C LYS A 40 -12.12 -10.56 3.04
N ARG A 41 -12.81 -9.44 3.27
CA ARG A 41 -12.29 -8.07 3.16
C ARG A 41 -11.03 -7.84 3.97
N VAL A 42 -10.99 -8.34 5.22
CA VAL A 42 -9.81 -8.21 6.10
C VAL A 42 -8.60 -8.95 5.54
N LEU A 43 -8.79 -10.18 5.04
CA LEU A 43 -7.71 -10.96 4.46
C LEU A 43 -7.17 -10.29 3.19
N ILE A 44 -8.07 -9.86 2.28
CA ILE A 44 -7.69 -9.21 1.02
C ILE A 44 -6.96 -7.89 1.28
N ALA A 45 -7.48 -7.06 2.19
CA ALA A 45 -6.82 -5.82 2.58
C ALA A 45 -5.44 -6.07 3.17
N SER A 46 -5.30 -7.09 4.02
CA SER A 46 -4.02 -7.40 4.65
C SER A 46 -3.00 -7.95 3.66
N LEU A 47 -3.40 -8.82 2.74
CA LEU A 47 -2.54 -9.26 1.64
C LEU A 47 -2.15 -8.09 0.73
N GLY A 48 -3.07 -7.15 0.52
CA GLY A 48 -2.86 -5.86 -0.13
C GLY A 48 -1.85 -4.95 0.56
N LEU A 49 -1.43 -5.26 1.79
CA LEU A 49 -0.30 -4.59 2.47
C LEU A 49 0.94 -5.50 2.49
N LEU A 50 0.78 -6.77 2.87
CA LEU A 50 1.91 -7.70 3.03
C LEU A 50 2.68 -7.92 1.74
N ILE A 51 1.99 -8.19 0.63
CA ILE A 51 2.65 -8.48 -0.65
C ILE A 51 3.39 -7.23 -1.16
N PRO A 52 2.76 -6.03 -1.23
CA PRO A 52 3.46 -4.81 -1.61
C PRO A 52 4.60 -4.45 -0.65
N GLY A 53 4.43 -4.66 0.65
CA GLY A 53 5.47 -4.40 1.63
C GLY A 53 6.71 -5.26 1.43
N VAL A 54 6.54 -6.57 1.13
CA VAL A 54 7.65 -7.46 0.75
C VAL A 54 8.30 -7.01 -0.56
N MET A 55 7.50 -6.64 -1.57
CA MET A 55 8.03 -6.12 -2.83
C MET A 55 8.88 -4.85 -2.63
N LEU A 56 8.44 -3.91 -1.78
CA LEU A 56 9.21 -2.71 -1.46
C LEU A 56 10.47 -3.02 -0.64
N PHE A 57 10.39 -3.98 0.29
CA PHE A 57 11.54 -4.44 1.08
C PHE A 57 12.64 -5.02 0.18
N LEU A 58 12.26 -5.73 -0.88
CA LEU A 58 13.20 -6.38 -1.79
C LEU A 58 13.87 -5.43 -2.79
N LEU A 59 13.40 -4.18 -2.93
CA LEU A 59 13.90 -3.23 -3.93
C LEU A 59 15.42 -2.97 -3.90
N PRO A 60 16.09 -2.83 -2.75
CA PRO A 60 17.54 -2.61 -2.70
C PRO A 60 18.36 -3.79 -3.23
N PHE A 61 17.80 -5.01 -3.23
CA PHE A 61 18.46 -6.23 -3.65
C PHE A 61 18.25 -6.56 -5.13
N VAL A 62 17.56 -5.67 -5.84
CA VAL A 62 17.40 -5.75 -7.29
C VAL A 62 18.41 -4.79 -7.91
N ASP A 63 19.16 -5.23 -8.92
CA ASP A 63 20.07 -4.33 -9.64
C ASP A 63 19.41 -3.71 -10.87
N ALA A 64 18.68 -4.54 -11.64
CA ALA A 64 18.08 -4.14 -12.91
C ALA A 64 17.01 -3.03 -12.73
N PRO A 65 17.19 -1.83 -13.31
CA PRO A 65 16.24 -0.72 -13.17
C PRO A 65 14.84 -1.03 -13.67
N GLY A 66 14.73 -1.78 -14.77
CA GLY A 66 13.44 -2.24 -15.30
C GLY A 66 12.70 -3.13 -14.31
N PHE A 67 13.40 -4.05 -13.65
CA PHE A 67 12.79 -4.92 -12.65
C PHE A 67 12.36 -4.16 -11.38
N LYS A 68 13.11 -3.12 -10.97
CA LYS A 68 12.68 -2.21 -9.88
C LYS A 68 11.35 -1.54 -10.21
N ILE A 69 11.19 -1.05 -11.44
CA ILE A 69 9.93 -0.43 -11.88
C ILE A 69 8.80 -1.42 -11.90
N THR A 70 9.02 -2.64 -12.41
CA THR A 70 8.01 -3.70 -12.35
C THR A 70 7.58 -3.98 -10.92
N LEU A 71 8.54 -4.08 -10.00
CA LEU A 71 8.27 -4.35 -8.59
C LEU A 71 7.48 -3.21 -7.92
N ILE A 72 7.87 -1.96 -8.15
CA ILE A 72 7.14 -0.77 -7.67
C ILE A 72 5.71 -0.73 -8.26
N THR A 73 5.58 -1.00 -9.55
CA THR A 73 4.31 -0.97 -10.29
C THR A 73 3.35 -2.01 -9.75
N LEU A 74 3.81 -3.24 -9.58
CA LEU A 74 2.99 -4.33 -9.03
C LEU A 74 2.65 -4.07 -7.56
N ALA A 75 3.61 -3.62 -6.75
CA ALA A 75 3.39 -3.28 -5.35
C ALA A 75 2.29 -2.22 -5.20
N MET A 76 2.43 -1.11 -5.91
CA MET A 76 1.50 0.02 -5.80
C MET A 76 0.15 -0.25 -6.46
N GLY A 77 0.14 -0.91 -7.62
CA GLY A 77 -1.09 -1.32 -8.28
C GLY A 77 -1.91 -2.30 -7.43
N TYR A 78 -1.26 -3.34 -6.89
CA TYR A 78 -1.93 -4.32 -6.05
C TYR A 78 -2.36 -3.74 -4.70
N TYR A 79 -1.53 -2.90 -4.07
CA TYR A 79 -1.91 -2.14 -2.88
C TYR A 79 -3.19 -1.33 -3.10
N ALA A 80 -3.21 -0.50 -4.15
CA ALA A 80 -4.32 0.38 -4.44
C ALA A 80 -5.61 -0.41 -4.74
N ALA A 81 -5.49 -1.52 -5.46
CA ALA A 81 -6.63 -2.37 -5.82
C ALA A 81 -7.14 -3.23 -4.65
N SER A 82 -6.27 -3.62 -3.71
CA SER A 82 -6.61 -4.57 -2.65
C SER A 82 -6.87 -3.92 -1.31
N PHE A 83 -5.98 -3.05 -0.85
CA PHE A 83 -6.10 -2.44 0.47
C PHE A 83 -7.15 -1.32 0.48
N THR A 84 -7.04 -0.37 -0.44
CA THR A 84 -7.83 0.87 -0.45
C THR A 84 -9.35 0.64 -0.42
N PRO A 85 -9.98 -0.16 -1.31
CA PRO A 85 -11.43 -0.35 -1.27
C PRO A 85 -11.89 -1.15 -0.04
N ASN A 86 -11.06 -2.10 0.41
CA ASN A 86 -11.42 -3.01 1.48
C ASN A 86 -11.31 -2.38 2.86
N ILE A 87 -10.34 -1.49 3.10
CA ILE A 87 -10.20 -0.82 4.39
C ILE A 87 -11.42 0.05 4.70
N TRP A 88 -11.96 0.76 3.70
CA TRP A 88 -13.19 1.55 3.86
C TRP A 88 -14.40 0.70 4.21
N SER A 89 -14.56 -0.44 3.53
CA SER A 89 -15.63 -1.40 3.84
C SER A 89 -15.49 -1.99 5.26
N ILE A 90 -14.25 -2.23 5.71
CA ILE A 90 -13.98 -2.67 7.09
C ILE A 90 -14.37 -1.56 8.07
N ILE A 91 -13.94 -0.32 7.87
CA ILE A 91 -14.25 0.79 8.78
C ILE A 91 -15.76 0.99 8.90
N GLN A 92 -16.46 1.10 7.77
CA GLN A 92 -17.90 1.35 7.73
C GLN A 92 -18.70 0.24 8.42
N SER A 93 -18.22 -1.01 8.37
CA SER A 93 -18.87 -2.14 9.06
C SER A 93 -18.55 -2.26 10.55
N ASN A 94 -17.62 -1.46 11.08
CA ASN A 94 -17.18 -1.51 12.48
C ASN A 94 -17.63 -0.31 13.33
N VAL A 95 -18.22 0.71 12.71
CA VAL A 95 -18.68 1.91 13.43
C VAL A 95 -20.18 2.10 13.25
N LYS A 96 -20.83 2.77 14.20
CA LYS A 96 -22.23 3.17 14.07
C LYS A 96 -22.38 4.15 12.90
N PRO A 97 -23.54 4.19 12.20
CA PRO A 97 -23.73 5.05 11.02
C PRO A 97 -23.38 6.54 11.25
N HIS A 98 -23.73 7.11 12.41
CA HIS A 98 -23.41 8.50 12.75
C HIS A 98 -21.91 8.75 13.02
N ALA A 99 -21.12 7.70 13.26
CA ALA A 99 -19.70 7.78 13.56
C ALA A 99 -18.79 7.55 12.33
N ILE A 100 -19.36 7.23 11.16
CA ILE A 100 -18.59 6.98 9.92
C ILE A 100 -17.75 8.19 9.52
N GLY A 101 -18.33 9.40 9.59
CA GLY A 101 -17.64 10.66 9.25
C GLY A 101 -16.42 10.90 10.14
N PRO A 102 -16.58 10.98 11.48
CA PRO A 102 -15.46 11.11 12.41
C PRO A 102 -14.40 10.02 12.27
N ALA A 103 -14.79 8.76 12.13
CA ALA A 103 -13.84 7.65 11.94
C ALA A 103 -13.01 7.81 10.65
N SER A 104 -13.66 8.23 9.56
CA SER A 104 -12.99 8.53 8.29
C SER A 104 -12.05 9.73 8.41
N GLY A 105 -12.42 10.75 9.18
CA GLY A 105 -11.57 11.90 9.47
C GLY A 105 -10.28 11.52 10.21
N ILE A 106 -10.38 10.69 11.24
CA ILE A 106 -9.21 10.20 12.00
C ILE A 106 -8.26 9.41 11.08
N ILE A 107 -8.81 8.53 10.24
CA ILE A 107 -8.00 7.66 9.37
C ILE A 107 -7.32 8.46 8.26
N ASN A 108 -8.02 9.44 7.66
CA ASN A 108 -7.39 10.34 6.69
C ASN A 108 -6.38 11.28 7.35
N GLY A 109 -6.67 11.81 8.54
CA GLY A 109 -5.79 12.73 9.24
C GLY A 109 -4.49 12.05 9.70
N ILE A 110 -4.61 10.98 10.49
CA ILE A 110 -3.45 10.27 11.06
C ILE A 110 -2.82 9.34 10.03
N GLY A 111 -3.64 8.51 9.36
CA GLY A 111 -3.16 7.49 8.45
C GLY A 111 -2.63 8.06 7.15
N ALA A 112 -3.48 8.73 6.36
CA ALA A 112 -3.09 9.25 5.05
C ALA A 112 -2.22 10.52 5.16
N GLY A 113 -2.66 11.50 5.96
CA GLY A 113 -1.97 12.77 6.16
C GLY A 113 -0.66 12.56 6.94
N GLY A 114 -0.76 12.19 8.21
CA GLY A 114 0.40 11.98 9.09
C GLY A 114 1.37 10.92 8.54
N GLY A 115 0.85 9.74 8.20
CA GLY A 115 1.65 8.66 7.62
C GLY A 115 2.30 9.04 6.28
N GLY A 116 1.56 9.71 5.40
CA GLY A 116 2.09 10.18 4.11
C GLY A 116 3.19 11.23 4.26
N THR A 117 3.02 12.21 5.17
CA THR A 117 4.05 13.22 5.47
C THR A 117 5.31 12.57 6.05
N LEU A 118 5.17 11.70 7.05
CA LEU A 118 6.31 11.01 7.66
C LEU A 118 7.05 10.12 6.65
N ALA A 119 6.31 9.39 5.80
CA ALA A 119 6.88 8.59 4.73
C ALA A 119 7.71 9.43 3.75
N GLY A 120 7.17 10.57 3.30
CA GLY A 120 7.87 11.49 2.39
C GLY A 120 9.14 12.08 3.01
N LEU A 121 9.05 12.54 4.27
CA LEU A 121 10.20 13.07 5.01
C LEU A 121 11.29 12.02 5.22
N MET A 122 10.90 10.80 5.58
CA MET A 122 11.80 9.67 5.80
C MET A 122 12.53 9.28 4.50
N VAL A 123 11.80 9.08 3.40
CA VAL A 123 12.39 8.74 2.10
C VAL A 123 13.32 9.86 1.61
N GLY A 124 12.93 11.13 1.79
CA GLY A 124 13.78 12.28 1.46
C GLY A 124 15.04 12.37 2.33
N TYR A 125 14.96 12.01 3.62
CA TYR A 125 16.11 11.93 4.51
C TYR A 125 17.12 10.86 4.04
N PHE A 126 16.66 9.65 3.73
CA PHE A 126 17.53 8.59 3.20
C PHE A 126 18.18 8.97 1.87
N TYR A 127 17.43 9.62 0.98
CA TYR A 127 17.99 10.09 -0.28
C TYR A 127 19.11 11.13 -0.06
N ARG A 128 18.90 12.10 0.85
CA ARG A 128 19.92 13.13 1.12
C ARG A 128 21.19 12.58 1.76
N THR A 129 21.07 11.54 2.58
CA THR A 129 22.20 10.97 3.32
C THR A 129 22.94 9.89 2.55
N THR A 130 22.25 9.12 1.71
CA THR A 130 22.83 7.97 0.99
C THR A 130 22.85 8.10 -0.53
N GLY A 131 22.22 9.14 -1.07
CA GLY A 131 22.03 9.32 -2.52
C GLY A 131 20.99 8.38 -3.14
N SER A 132 20.29 7.57 -2.36
CA SER A 132 19.40 6.51 -2.85
C SER A 132 18.03 6.49 -2.16
N TYR A 133 16.97 6.29 -2.93
CA TYR A 133 15.61 6.06 -2.41
C TYR A 133 15.40 4.64 -1.88
N MET A 134 16.29 3.70 -2.23
CA MET A 134 16.06 2.27 -2.01
C MET A 134 15.96 1.93 -0.52
N GLN A 135 16.82 2.51 0.32
CA GLN A 135 16.75 2.32 1.77
C GLN A 135 15.44 2.87 2.36
N GLY A 136 15.00 4.03 1.88
CA GLY A 136 13.71 4.60 2.28
C GLY A 136 12.53 3.67 1.93
N PHE A 137 12.56 3.06 0.74
CA PHE A 137 11.56 2.06 0.35
C PHE A 137 11.63 0.77 1.14
N MET A 138 12.82 0.32 1.52
CA MET A 138 12.99 -0.86 2.37
C MET A 138 12.34 -0.65 3.74
N VAL A 139 12.58 0.52 4.37
CA VAL A 139 11.96 0.89 5.65
C VAL A 139 10.45 1.03 5.50
N LEU A 140 9.96 1.66 4.43
CA LEU A 140 8.52 1.69 4.13
C LEU A 140 7.94 0.29 3.97
N GLY A 141 8.64 -0.61 3.29
CA GLY A 141 8.26 -2.02 3.15
C GLY A 141 8.04 -2.68 4.50
N CYS A 142 8.97 -2.51 5.45
CA CYS A 142 8.83 -3.02 6.82
C CYS A 142 7.58 -2.44 7.53
N ILE A 143 7.37 -1.13 7.45
CA ILE A 143 6.22 -0.47 8.10
C ILE A 143 4.90 -0.98 7.51
N VAL A 144 4.83 -1.13 6.18
CA VAL A 144 3.65 -1.64 5.48
C VAL A 144 3.40 -3.12 5.83
N ILE A 145 4.45 -3.93 5.96
CA ILE A 145 4.34 -5.33 6.43
C ILE A 145 3.74 -5.37 7.85
N LEU A 146 4.22 -4.52 8.77
CA LEU A 146 3.69 -4.43 10.11
C LEU A 146 2.21 -4.01 10.11
N GLY A 147 1.82 -3.08 9.24
CA GLY A 147 0.43 -2.70 9.04
C GLY A 147 -0.44 -3.87 8.55
N GLY A 148 0.06 -4.62 7.57
CA GLY A 148 -0.61 -5.82 7.06
C GLY A 148 -0.76 -6.93 8.11
N ALA A 149 0.28 -7.17 8.90
CA ALA A 149 0.26 -8.13 9.99
C ALA A 149 -0.75 -7.71 11.08
N SER A 150 -0.79 -6.42 11.42
CA SER A 150 -1.75 -5.86 12.39
C SER A 150 -3.19 -6.07 11.93
N LEU A 151 -3.47 -5.86 10.65
CA LEU A 151 -4.82 -6.06 10.08
C LEU A 151 -5.21 -7.55 10.03
N LEU A 152 -4.27 -8.46 9.74
CA LEU A 152 -4.50 -9.90 9.83
C LEU A 152 -4.82 -10.33 11.27
N ILE A 153 -4.06 -9.84 12.24
CA ILE A 153 -4.27 -10.16 13.66
C ILE A 153 -5.65 -9.68 14.09
N TYR A 154 -6.03 -8.44 13.74
CA TYR A 154 -7.38 -7.93 13.97
C TYR A 154 -8.46 -8.87 13.39
N GLY A 155 -8.29 -9.33 12.15
CA GLY A 155 -9.21 -10.27 11.51
C GLY A 155 -9.35 -11.59 12.28
N ARG A 156 -8.24 -12.14 12.78
CA ARG A 156 -8.23 -13.37 13.58
C ARG A 156 -8.91 -13.19 14.93
N ILE A 157 -8.64 -12.08 15.62
CA ILE A 157 -9.28 -11.76 16.91
C ILE A 157 -10.80 -11.66 16.73
N ARG A 158 -11.27 -10.97 15.69
CA ARG A 158 -12.70 -10.85 15.41
C ARG A 158 -13.36 -12.20 15.11
N ALA A 159 -12.73 -13.02 14.28
CA ALA A 159 -13.25 -14.35 13.94
C ALA A 159 -13.34 -15.28 15.16
N HIS A 160 -12.40 -15.16 16.10
CA HIS A 160 -12.43 -15.90 17.35
C HIS A 160 -13.57 -15.47 18.28
N HIS A 161 -13.84 -14.16 18.40
CA HIS A 161 -14.97 -13.66 19.20
C HIS A 161 -16.32 -14.04 18.62
N ALA A 162 -16.47 -14.09 17.29
CA ALA A 162 -17.72 -14.48 16.65
C ALA A 162 -18.09 -15.98 16.83
N ARG A 163 -17.17 -16.80 17.32
CA ARG A 163 -17.37 -18.24 17.60
C ARG A 163 -17.70 -18.54 19.06
N ARG A 164 -17.60 -17.54 19.95
CA ARG A 164 -17.98 -17.64 21.36
C ARG A 164 -19.39 -17.13 21.55
#